data_AF-A0A368FYJ7-F1
#
_entry.id   AF-A0A368FYJ7-F1
#
_cell.length_a   1.000
_cell.length_b   1.000
_cell.length_c   1.000
_cell.angle_alpha   90.00
_cell.angle_beta   90.00
_cell.angle_gamma   90.00
#
_symmetry.space_group_name_H-M   'P 1'
#
loop_
_entity.id
_entity.type
_entity.pdbx_description
1 polymer ?
#
loop_
_entity_poly.entity_id
_entity_poly.type
_entity_poly.pdbx_seq_one_letter_code
_entity_poly.pdbx_strand_id
1 'polypeptide(L)' 'MLMSFNTEELILPNKLVSPKEEAPLVVAIGGIARGKIVTDYTDQDVKISNYPLSAALTCAKVTSGIEEVWGIV' A
#
# COMPACT_ATOMS: atom_id res chain seq x y z
N MET A 1 1.77 -2.69 6.97
CA MET A 1 2.09 -3.35 5.67
C MET A 1 3.18 -2.57 4.93
N LEU A 2 4.13 -3.25 4.30
CA LEU A 2 5.15 -2.65 3.43
C LEU A 2 4.72 -2.71 1.96
N MET A 3 4.84 -1.60 1.24
CA MET A 3 4.68 -1.58 -0.22
C MET A 3 5.99 -2.00 -0.90
N SER A 4 6.00 -3.18 -1.53
CA SER A 4 7.16 -3.74 -2.23
C SER A 4 6.77 -4.26 -3.61
N PHE A 5 7.57 -3.92 -4.62
CA PHE A 5 7.38 -4.43 -5.99
C PHE A 5 7.75 -5.91 -6.12
N ASN A 6 8.70 -6.39 -5.31
CA ASN A 6 9.28 -7.74 -5.45
C ASN A 6 8.49 -8.82 -4.68
N THR A 7 7.18 -8.63 -4.53
CA THR A 7 6.28 -9.54 -3.80
C THR A 7 5.33 -10.22 -4.79
N GLU A 8 4.93 -11.46 -4.49
CA GLU A 8 3.98 -12.21 -5.32
C GLU A 8 2.53 -11.72 -5.11
N GLU A 9 2.20 -11.30 -3.90
CA GLU A 9 0.86 -10.93 -3.45
C GLU A 9 0.39 -9.56 -3.99
N LEU A 10 -0.46 -9.62 -5.03
CA LEU A 10 -1.09 -8.46 -5.65
C LEU A 10 -2.42 -8.13 -4.99
N ILE A 11 -2.49 -6.96 -4.36
CA ILE A 11 -3.70 -6.48 -3.69
C ILE A 11 -4.18 -5.20 -4.36
N LEU A 12 -5.49 -5.15 -4.65
CA LEU A 12 -6.12 -3.94 -5.12
C LEU A 12 -6.21 -2.92 -3.98
N PRO A 13 -5.99 -1.63 -4.23
CA PRO A 13 -6.07 -0.59 -3.19
C PRO A 13 -7.36 -0.63 -2.36
N ASN A 14 -8.50 -0.90 -3.00
CA ASN A 14 -9.81 -0.96 -2.35
C ASN A 14 -10.00 -2.19 -1.46
N LYS A 15 -9.13 -3.20 -1.58
CA LYS A 15 -9.11 -4.39 -0.72
C LYS A 15 -8.09 -4.28 0.42
N LEU A 16 -7.32 -3.18 0.47
CA LEU A 16 -6.39 -2.93 1.58
C LEU A 16 -7.13 -2.61 2.88
N VAL A 17 -8.36 -2.10 2.79
CA VAL A 17 -9.20 -1.74 3.92
C VAL A 17 -10.51 -2.52 3.82
N SER A 18 -10.88 -3.19 4.90
CA SER A 18 -12.23 -3.74 5.05
C SER A 18 -13.10 -2.68 5.74
N PRO A 19 -14.25 -2.28 5.18
CA PRO A 19 -15.11 -1.24 5.77
C PRO A 19 -15.76 -1.64 7.11
N LYS A 20 -15.51 -2.86 7.60
CA LYS A 20 -16.06 -3.39 8.86
C LYS A 20 -15.10 -3.27 10.04
N GLU A 21 -13.83 -2.96 9.82
CA GLU A 21 -12.84 -2.84 10.88
C GLU A 21 -12.45 -1.37 11.03
N GLU A 22 -12.85 -0.74 12.14
CA GLU A 22 -12.38 0.60 12.55
C GLU A 22 -10.95 0.55 13.13
N ALA A 23 -10.10 -0.32 12.58
CA ALA A 23 -8.71 -0.44 12.99
C ALA A 23 -7.85 0.58 12.22
N PRO A 24 -6.90 1.28 12.88
CA PRO A 24 -6.00 2.19 12.19
C PRO A 24 -5.07 1.39 11.25
N LEU A 25 -5.06 1.74 9.97
CA LEU A 25 -4.19 1.11 8.98
C LEU A 25 -2.88 1.88 8.82
N VAL A 26 -1.74 1.19 8.95
CA VAL A 26 -0.41 1.75 8.69
C VAL A 26 0.18 1.13 7.42
N VAL A 27 0.43 2.00 6.43
CA VAL A 27 1.08 1.64 5.16
C VAL A 27 2.46 2.28 5.09
N ALA A 28 3.50 1.45 5.04
CA ALA A 28 4.87 1.88 4.87
C ALA A 28 5.23 1.96 3.38
N ILE A 29 5.56 3.17 2.92
CA ILE A 29 5.89 3.45 1.52
C ILE A 29 7.33 3.91 1.41
N GLY A 30 8.05 3.31 0.48
CA GLY A 30 9.46 3.57 0.29
C GLY A 30 9.79 4.81 -0.53
N GLY A 31 10.10 5.92 0.14
CA GLY A 31 10.60 7.15 -0.47
C GLY A 31 12.10 7.12 -0.82
N ILE A 32 12.61 6.04 -1.40
CA ILE A 32 14.04 5.89 -1.75
C ILE A 32 14.25 5.84 -3.26
N ALA A 33 15.42 6.30 -3.72
CA ALA A 33 15.75 6.34 -5.15
C ALA A 33 15.85 4.95 -5.78
N ARG A 34 16.57 4.03 -5.13
CA ARG A 34 16.69 2.61 -5.49
C ARG A 34 17.06 1.80 -4.25
N GLY A 35 16.52 0.60 -4.11
CA GLY A 35 16.85 -0.32 -3.01
C GLY A 35 15.63 -1.11 -2.55
N LYS A 36 15.85 -1.98 -1.57
CA LYS A 36 14.79 -2.67 -0.85
C LYS A 36 14.67 -2.05 0.55
N ILE A 37 13.44 -1.77 0.96
CA ILE A 37 13.15 -1.38 2.33
C ILE A 37 12.77 -2.63 3.08
N VAL A 38 13.39 -2.81 4.23
CA VAL A 38 13.10 -3.89 5.16
C VAL A 38 12.81 -3.21 6.49
N THR A 39 11.65 -3.50 7.04
CA THR A 39 11.15 -2.88 8.28
C THR A 39 10.65 -3.97 9.20
N ASP A 40 11.07 -3.94 10.46
CA ASP A 40 10.68 -4.97 11.45
C ASP A 40 9.27 -4.77 12.00
N TYR A 41 8.64 -3.63 11.70
CA TYR A 41 7.30 -3.27 12.17
C TYR A 41 6.18 -3.56 11.15
N THR A 42 6.51 -4.19 10.02
CA THR A 42 5.54 -4.50 8.97
C THR A 42 5.23 -5.99 8.95
N ASP A 43 3.95 -6.34 9.08
CA ASP A 43 3.51 -7.74 9.13
C ASP A 43 3.63 -8.46 7.78
N GLN A 44 3.41 -7.72 6.68
CA GLN A 44 3.37 -8.28 5.34
C GLN A 44 3.83 -7.27 4.28
N ASP A 45 4.51 -7.79 3.25
CA ASP A 45 4.90 -7.09 2.04
C ASP A 45 3.82 -7.32 0.99
N VAL A 46 3.30 -6.25 0.37
CA VAL A 46 2.24 -6.34 -0.63
C VAL A 46 2.59 -5.49 -1.86
N LYS A 47 2.13 -5.90 -3.05
CA LYS A 47 2.21 -5.08 -4.27
C LYS A 47 0.84 -4.61 -4.72
N ILE A 48 0.76 -3.36 -5.16
CA ILE A 48 -0.48 -2.78 -5.73
C ILE A 48 -0.48 -2.73 -7.26
N SER A 49 0.66 -3.03 -7.88
CA SER A 49 0.82 -3.01 -9.33
C SER A 49 1.94 -3.94 -9.76
N ASN A 50 1.83 -4.49 -10.97
CA ASN A 50 2.88 -5.25 -11.63
C ASN A 50 3.94 -4.36 -12.29
N TYR A 51 3.84 -3.04 -12.14
CA TYR A 51 4.84 -2.08 -12.60
C TYR A 51 5.55 -1.42 -11.41
N PRO A 52 6.84 -1.11 -11.52
CA PRO A 52 7.54 -0.33 -10.51
C PRO A 52 6.95 1.08 -10.49
N LEU A 53 6.30 1.43 -9.38
CA LEU A 53 5.69 2.74 -9.18
C LEU A 53 6.66 3.65 -8.40
N SER A 54 6.54 4.96 -8.62
CA SER A 54 7.18 5.93 -7.72
C SER A 54 6.49 5.90 -6.35
N ALA A 55 7.20 6.35 -5.32
CA ALA A 55 6.63 6.48 -3.98
C ALA A 55 5.36 7.35 -4.00
N ALA A 56 5.40 8.49 -4.71
CA ALA A 56 4.26 9.40 -4.83
C ALA A 56 3.05 8.75 -5.50
N LEU A 57 3.25 8.01 -6.60
CA LEU A 57 2.16 7.33 -7.30
C LEU A 57 1.58 6.17 -6.48
N THR A 58 2.43 5.53 -5.68
CA THR A 58 2.00 4.50 -4.71
C THR A 58 1.10 5.13 -3.65
N CYS A 59 1.51 6.25 -3.05
CA CYS A 59 0.68 6.99 -2.09
C CYS A 59 -0.67 7.36 -2.69
N ALA A 60 -0.68 7.96 -3.88
CA ALA A 60 -1.92 8.38 -4.55
C ALA A 60 -2.88 7.22 -4.81
N LYS A 61 -2.37 6.08 -5.30
CA LYS A 61 -3.21 4.89 -5.53
C LYS A 61 -3.77 4.31 -4.23
N VAL A 62 -2.97 4.31 -3.15
CA VAL A 62 -3.41 3.82 -1.84
C VAL A 62 -4.47 4.74 -1.27
N THR A 63 -4.25 6.05 -1.25
CA THR A 63 -5.24 7.02 -0.72
C THR A 63 -6.52 7.00 -1.52
N SER A 64 -6.46 7.01 -2.86
CA SER A 64 -7.67 6.94 -3.69
C SER A 64 -8.47 5.65 -3.49
N GLY A 65 -7.80 4.51 -3.29
CA GLY A 65 -8.52 3.26 -3.01
C GLY A 65 -9.18 3.25 -1.63
N ILE A 66 -8.59 3.93 -0.65
CA ILE A 66 -9.14 4.07 0.70
C ILE A 66 -10.29 5.09 0.69
N GLU A 67 -10.17 6.19 -0.06
CA GLU A 67 -11.22 7.18 -0.30
C GLU A 67 -12.48 6.51 -0.85
N GLU A 68 -12.35 5.65 -1.86
CA GLU A 68 -13.47 4.88 -2.42
C GLU A 68 -14.16 3.95 -1.40
N VAL A 69 -13.39 3.34 -0.48
CA VAL A 69 -13.93 2.42 0.54
C VAL A 69 -14.62 3.16 1.67
N TRP A 70 -14.09 4.31 2.08
CA TRP A 70 -14.68 5.15 3.13
C TRP A 70 -15.72 6.15 2.62
N GLY A 71 -15.95 6.22 1.31
CA GLY A 71 -16.92 7.14 0.69
C GLY A 71 -16.48 8.60 0.76
N ILE A 72 -15.17 8.86 0.77
CA ILE A 72 -14.58 10.20 0.71
C ILE A 72 -14.41 10.56 -0.77
N VAL A 73 -14.92 11.72 -1.20
CA VAL A 73 -14.91 12.22 -2.60
C VAL A 73 -14.13 13.52 -2.68
#